data_AF-A0AAD8YIG7-F1
#
_entry.id   AF-A0AAD8YIG7-F1
#
_cell.length_a   1.000
_cell.length_b   1.000
_cell.length_c   1.000
_cell.angle_alpha   90.00
_cell.angle_beta   90.00
_cell.angle_gamma   90.00
#
_symmetry.space_group_name_H-M   'P 1'
#
loop_
_entity.id
_entity.type
_entity.pdbx_description
1 polymer ?
#
loop_
_entity_poly.entity_id
_entity_poly.type
_entity_poly.pdbx_seq_one_letter_code
_entity_poly.pdbx_strand_id
1 'polypeptide(L)' 'MMRYLRPLVALAAVASSATLAASVKVGDKLPSIDLHQGFPPNKINLASYATNKSIILVGLPGAFTPT' A
#
# COMPACT_ATOMS: atom_id res chain seq x y z
N MET A 1 28.47 -36.18 23.84
CA MET A 1 28.12 -34.88 24.46
C MET A 1 28.59 -33.79 23.51
N MET A 2 27.81 -32.71 23.36
CA MET A 2 28.06 -31.48 22.57
C MET A 2 27.41 -31.39 21.18
N ARG A 3 26.16 -30.89 21.26
CA ARG A 3 25.32 -30.34 20.21
C ARG A 3 25.90 -29.00 19.74
N TYR A 4 26.10 -28.83 18.43
CA TYR A 4 26.17 -27.50 17.80
C TYR A 4 25.26 -27.51 16.58
N LEU A 5 24.03 -27.05 16.79
CA LEU A 5 23.02 -26.84 15.76
C LEU A 5 22.68 -25.35 15.73
N ARG A 6 22.52 -24.83 14.50
CA ARG A 6 22.03 -23.50 14.08
C ARG A 6 23.15 -22.52 13.68
N PRO A 7 22.90 -21.55 12.78
CA PRO A 7 21.61 -21.15 12.22
C PRO A 7 21.61 -21.02 10.68
N LEU A 8 20.47 -21.21 10.04
CA LEU A 8 20.23 -20.46 8.80
C LEU A 8 18.77 -20.05 8.76
N VAL A 9 18.52 -18.93 9.42
CA VAL A 9 17.29 -18.16 9.23
C VAL A 9 17.26 -17.81 7.75
N ALA A 10 16.36 -18.44 7.01
CA ALA A 10 16.09 -18.09 5.63
C ALA A 10 15.45 -16.70 5.63
N LEU A 11 16.23 -15.68 5.28
CA LEU A 11 15.73 -14.35 5.01
C LEU A 11 14.93 -14.43 3.70
N ALA A 12 13.61 -14.67 3.83
CA ALA A 12 12.71 -14.63 2.71
C ALA A 12 12.73 -13.21 2.13
N ALA A 13 13.38 -13.03 0.99
CA ALA A 13 13.34 -11.78 0.24
C ALA A 13 11.89 -11.53 -0.19
N VAL A 14 11.21 -10.59 0.47
CA VAL A 14 9.95 -10.03 -0.03
C VAL A 14 10.32 -9.19 -1.24
N ALA A 15 10.24 -9.80 -2.42
CA ALA A 15 10.31 -9.07 -3.68
C ALA A 15 9.13 -8.08 -3.70
N SER A 16 9.42 -6.80 -3.52
CA SER A 16 8.45 -5.73 -3.75
C SER A 16 8.24 -5.62 -5.26
N SER A 17 7.25 -6.33 -5.76
CA SER A 17 6.77 -6.16 -7.13
C SER A 17 6.16 -4.78 -7.25
N ALA A 18 6.95 -3.80 -7.69
CA ALA A 18 6.43 -2.53 -8.16
C ALA A 18 5.64 -2.81 -9.44
N THR A 19 4.33 -3.03 -9.29
CA THR A 19 3.40 -3.23 -10.40
C THR A 19 3.44 -1.97 -11.26
N LEU A 20 4.00 -2.09 -12.46
CA LEU A 20 3.84 -1.11 -13.53
C LEU A 20 2.35 -0.77 -13.63
N ALA A 21 1.99 0.52 -13.57
CA ALA A 21 0.62 1.03 -13.41
C ALA A 21 -0.42 0.16 -14.15
N ALA A 22 -0.98 -0.82 -13.43
CA ALA A 22 -1.90 -1.78 -13.99
C ALA A 22 -3.25 -1.09 -14.13
N SER A 23 -3.93 -1.30 -15.26
CA SER A 23 -5.35 -0.95 -15.37
C SER A 23 -6.11 -1.71 -14.27
N VAL A 24 -6.64 -0.99 -13.29
CA VAL A 24 -7.46 -1.59 -12.22
C VAL A 24 -8.74 -2.16 -12.84
N LYS A 25 -9.15 -3.36 -12.42
CA LYS A 25 -10.39 -4.00 -12.86
C LYS A 25 -11.40 -4.07 -11.72
N VAL A 26 -12.67 -4.17 -12.07
CA VAL A 26 -13.73 -4.38 -11.08
C VAL A 26 -13.48 -5.69 -10.35
N GLY A 27 -13.50 -5.65 -9.01
CA GLY A 27 -13.21 -6.78 -8.13
C GLY A 27 -11.79 -6.79 -7.56
N ASP A 28 -10.88 -5.96 -8.08
CA ASP A 28 -9.54 -5.80 -7.48
C ASP A 28 -9.63 -5.22 -6.07
N LYS A 29 -8.76 -5.69 -5.18
CA LYS A 29 -8.66 -5.18 -3.81
C LYS A 29 -7.92 -3.83 -3.80
N LEU A 30 -8.37 -2.93 -2.94
CA LEU A 30 -7.70 -1.66 -2.71
C LEU A 30 -6.30 -1.91 -2.10
N PRO A 31 -5.23 -1.26 -2.61
CA PRO A 31 -3.89 -1.43 -2.05
C PRO A 31 -3.80 -0.84 -0.64
N SER A 32 -3.07 -1.53 0.24
CA SER A 32 -2.75 -1.03 1.58
C SER A 32 -1.49 -0.17 1.52
N ILE A 33 -1.68 1.13 1.25
CA ILE A 33 -0.61 2.14 1.27
C ILE A 33 -0.92 3.23 2.32
N ASP A 34 -0.02 4.17 2.58
CA ASP A 34 -0.33 5.29 3.47
C ASP A 34 -0.41 6.58 2.65
N LEU A 35 -1.52 7.31 2.77
CA LEU A 35 -1.69 8.65 2.20
C LEU A 35 -1.47 9.72 3.27
N HIS A 36 -0.97 10.88 2.86
CA HIS A 36 -0.86 12.04 3.72
C HIS A 36 -2.11 12.91 3.58
N GLN A 37 -2.73 13.25 4.71
CA GLN A 37 -3.92 14.07 4.78
C GLN A 37 -3.66 15.32 5.62
N GLY A 38 -3.99 16.49 5.05
CA GLY A 38 -3.94 17.78 5.74
C GLY A 38 -2.52 18.37 5.92
N PHE A 39 -2.46 19.46 6.67
CA PHE A 39 -1.22 20.11 7.09
C PHE A 39 -1.37 20.63 8.54
N PRO A 40 -0.55 20.18 9.52
CA PRO A 40 0.52 19.18 9.40
C PRO A 40 -0.01 17.80 8.97
N PRO A 41 0.80 17.01 8.23
CA PRO A 41 0.31 15.80 7.57
C PRO A 41 0.05 14.67 8.56
N ASN A 42 -1.18 14.13 8.54
CA ASN A 42 -1.52 12.87 9.18
C ASN A 42 -1.44 11.72 8.16
N LYS A 43 -0.99 10.53 8.58
CA LYS A 43 -0.94 9.35 7.73
C LYS A 43 -2.22 8.53 7.87
N ILE A 44 -2.88 8.25 6.75
CA ILE A 44 -4.07 7.40 6.68
C ILE A 44 -3.81 6.20 5.78
N ASN A 45 -4.15 5.00 6.24
CA ASN A 45 -4.12 3.82 5.40
C ASN A 45 -5.44 3.67 4.64
N LEU A 46 -5.40 3.57 3.32
CA LEU A 46 -6.57 3.68 2.44
C LEU A 46 -7.39 2.39 2.36
N ALA A 47 -6.75 1.22 2.49
CA ALA A 47 -7.49 -0.05 2.65
C ALA A 47 -8.26 -0.07 3.97
N SER A 48 -7.64 0.39 5.06
CA SER A 48 -8.31 0.54 6.36
C SER A 48 -9.41 1.60 6.31
N TYR A 49 -9.15 2.76 5.70
CA TYR A 49 -10.10 3.85 5.60
C TYR A 49 -11.38 3.48 4.85
N ALA A 50 -11.28 2.65 3.81
CA ALA A 50 -12.39 2.17 2.98
C ALA A 50 -13.21 1.04 3.63
N THR A 51 -12.74 0.47 4.74
CA THR A 51 -13.44 -0.65 5.38
C THR A 51 -14.82 -0.21 5.89
N ASN A 52 -15.85 -1.00 5.58
CA ASN A 52 -17.27 -0.73 5.92
C ASN A 52 -17.82 0.59 5.34
N LYS A 53 -17.23 1.12 4.27
CA LYS A 53 -17.69 2.35 3.61
C LYS A 53 -17.85 2.14 2.10
N SER A 54 -18.90 2.73 1.53
CA SER A 54 -18.98 2.96 0.10
C SER A 54 -18.26 4.28 -0.21
N ILE A 55 -17.21 4.23 -1.03
CA ILE A 55 -16.37 5.40 -1.35
C ILE A 55 -16.27 5.61 -2.86
N ILE A 56 -16.02 6.86 -3.25
CA ILE A 56 -15.63 7.25 -4.61
C ILE A 56 -14.19 7.76 -4.52
N LEU A 57 -13.28 7.17 -5.29
CA LEU A 57 -11.87 7.57 -5.36
C LEU A 57 -11.58 8.14 -6.75
N VAL A 58 -11.18 9.41 -6.81
CA VAL A 58 -10.84 10.12 -8.05
C VAL A 58 -9.40 10.60 -7.98
N GLY A 59 -8.59 10.25 -8.98
CA GLY A 59 -7.22 10.74 -9.14
C GLY A 59 -7.20 11.99 -10.01
N LEU A 60 -6.52 13.04 -9.55
CA LEU A 60 -6.25 14.25 -10.32
C LEU A 60 -4.74 14.38 -10.58
N PRO A 61 -4.30 15.07 -11.65
CA PRO A 61 -2.88 15.25 -11.94
C PRO A 61 -2.13 16.06 -10.87
N GLY A 62 -2.83 16.99 -10.21
CA GLY A 62 -2.28 17.81 -9.13
C GLY A 62 -3.28 18.84 -8.63
N ALA A 63 -3.02 19.39 -7.44
CA ALA A 63 -3.79 20.52 -6.93
C ALA A 63 -3.55 21.76 -7.81
N PHE A 64 -4.58 22.59 -8.00
CA PHE A 64 -4.51 23.82 -8.81
C PHE A 64 -4.07 23.62 -10.28
N THR A 65 -4.27 22.42 -10.83
CA THR A 65 -4.04 22.18 -12.26
C THR A 65 -5.18 22.80 -13.07
N PRO A 66 -4.89 23.68 -14.06
CA PRO A 66 -5.92 24.32 -14.86
C PRO A 66 -6.57 23.29 -15.79
N THR A 67 -7.88 23.43 -15.98
CA THR A 67 -8.68 22.71 -17.00
C THR A 67 -8.61 23.42 -18.33
#